data_AF-A0A0E3P864-F1
#
_entry.id   AF-A0A0E3P864-F1
#
_cell.length_a   1.000
_cell.length_b   1.000
_cell.length_c   1.000
_cell.angle_alpha   90.00
_cell.angle_beta   90.00
_cell.angle_gamma   90.00
#
_symmetry.space_group_name_H-M   'P 1'
#
loop_
_entity.id
_entity.type
_entity.pdbx_description
1 polymer ?
#
loop_
_entity_poly.entity_id
_entity_poly.type
_entity_poly.pdbx_seq_one_letter_code
_entity_poly.pdbx_strand_id
1 'polypeptide(L)'
;MKTGNLLFIGIVVGLVLFGFFEFLGFDPTYGGIIGAVIVGTLIGKSIGKGSEKYAFFSIFTYNLIGLILVFLFTSDGKLALQYGGVALSALIGFALIMVFFYSIIGSFGAFVASNLSSNQQDEGL
;
A
#
# COMPACT_ATOMS: atom_id res chain seq x y z
N MET A 1 9.05 17.51 8.38
CA MET A 1 7.75 17.02 8.90
C MET A 1 8.01 15.88 9.88
N LYS A 2 7.23 15.74 10.96
CA LYS A 2 7.35 14.58 11.87
C LYS A 2 6.99 13.30 11.11
N THR A 3 7.73 12.22 11.33
CA THR A 3 7.60 10.93 10.62
C THR A 3 6.18 10.35 10.66
N GLY A 4 5.43 10.61 11.74
CA GLY A 4 4.03 10.22 11.86
C GLY A 4 3.09 10.89 10.83
N ASN A 5 3.35 12.15 10.45
CA ASN A 5 2.55 12.83 9.43
C ASN A 5 2.76 12.19 8.05
N LEU A 6 3.95 11.66 7.80
CA LEU A 6 4.32 11.03 6.54
C LEU A 6 3.72 9.64 6.36
N LEU A 7 3.63 8.86 7.44
CA LEU A 7 2.86 7.61 7.48
C LEU A 7 1.39 7.85 7.08
N PHE A 8 0.77 8.84 7.72
CA PHE A 8 -0.63 9.19 7.47
C PHE A 8 -0.85 9.65 6.03
N ILE A 9 0.04 10.49 5.49
CA ILE A 9 -0.02 10.91 4.08
C ILE A 9 0.08 9.70 3.16
N GLY A 10 1.00 8.77 3.41
CA GLY A 10 1.09 7.55 2.60
C GLY A 10 -0.19 6.73 2.61
N ILE A 11 -0.86 6.62 3.76
CA ILE A 11 -2.15 5.91 3.88
C ILE A 11 -3.20 6.63 3.04
N VAL A 12 -3.32 7.95 3.19
CA VAL A 12 -4.32 8.75 2.48
C VAL A 12 -4.09 8.69 0.96
N VAL A 13 -2.85 8.88 0.51
CA VAL A 13 -2.49 8.76 -0.91
C VAL A 13 -2.80 7.36 -1.43
N GLY A 14 -2.46 6.31 -0.68
CA GLY A 14 -2.78 4.93 -1.05
C GLY A 14 -4.28 4.68 -1.21
N LEU A 15 -5.11 5.19 -0.29
CA LEU A 15 -6.57 5.08 -0.40
C LEU A 15 -7.14 5.85 -1.61
N VAL A 16 -6.60 7.04 -1.90
CA VAL A 16 -7.00 7.82 -3.08
C VAL A 16 -6.63 7.06 -4.36
N LEU A 17 -5.43 6.50 -4.44
CA LEU A 17 -5.00 5.70 -5.59
C LEU A 17 -5.86 4.45 -5.75
N PHE A 18 -6.21 3.78 -4.65
CA PHE A 18 -7.10 2.62 -4.67
C PHE A 18 -8.44 2.95 -5.33
N GLY A 19 -9.15 3.99 -4.85
CA GLY A 19 -10.42 4.39 -5.45
C GLY A 19 -10.28 4.91 -6.89
N PHE A 20 -9.17 5.57 -7.21
CA PHE A 20 -8.89 6.04 -8.57
C PHE A 20 -8.68 4.89 -9.56
N PHE A 21 -7.91 3.86 -9.19
CA PHE A 21 -7.70 2.69 -10.05
C PHE A 21 -8.98 1.86 -10.22
N GLU A 22 -9.78 1.72 -9.17
CA GLU A 22 -11.10 1.11 -9.26
C GLU A 22 -12.01 1.87 -10.24
N PHE A 23 -12.06 3.20 -10.15
CA PHE A 23 -12.83 4.04 -11.07
C PHE A 23 -12.39 3.86 -12.54
N LEU A 24 -11.09 3.71 -12.78
CA LEU A 24 -10.54 3.48 -14.12
C LEU A 24 -10.71 2.04 -14.62
N GLY A 25 -11.24 1.13 -13.81
CA GLY A 25 -11.39 -0.28 -14.17
C GLY A 25 -10.05 -1.02 -14.32
N PHE A 26 -9.00 -0.56 -13.64
CA PHE A 26 -7.73 -1.29 -13.62
C PHE A 26 -7.90 -2.62 -12.90
N ASP A 27 -7.17 -3.63 -13.37
CA ASP A 27 -7.06 -4.88 -12.63
C ASP A 27 -6.51 -4.60 -11.22
N PRO A 28 -7.19 -5.09 -10.16
CA PRO A 28 -6.81 -4.78 -8.78
C PRO A 28 -5.39 -5.20 -8.41
N THR A 29 -4.87 -6.26 -9.03
CA THR A 29 -3.52 -6.75 -8.77
C THR A 29 -2.49 -5.75 -9.26
N TYR A 30 -2.61 -5.32 -10.52
CA TYR A 30 -1.71 -4.33 -11.09
C TYR A 30 -1.86 -2.96 -10.43
N GLY A 31 -3.09 -2.55 -10.11
CA GLY A 31 -3.36 -1.32 -9.35
C GLY A 31 -2.68 -1.33 -7.98
N GLY A 32 -2.73 -2.47 -7.27
CA GLY A 32 -2.05 -2.66 -5.99
C GLY A 32 -0.53 -2.53 -6.09
N ILE A 33 0.08 -3.15 -7.11
CA ILE A 33 1.54 -3.06 -7.37
C ILE A 33 1.94 -1.61 -7.67
N ILE A 34 1.25 -0.96 -8.61
CA ILE A 34 1.56 0.43 -9.01
C ILE A 34 1.39 1.37 -7.82
N GLY A 35 0.29 1.23 -7.07
CA GLY A 35 0.03 2.02 -5.87
C GLY A 35 1.12 1.85 -4.81
N ALA A 36 1.54 0.61 -4.55
CA ALA A 36 2.62 0.32 -3.61
C ALA A 36 3.96 0.95 -4.02
N VAL A 37 4.29 0.93 -5.32
CA VAL A 37 5.49 1.58 -5.85
C VAL A 37 5.42 3.09 -5.65
N ILE A 38 4.30 3.73 -6.02
CA ILE A 38 4.11 5.18 -5.89
C ILE A 38 4.23 5.62 -4.43
N VAL A 39 3.47 4.98 -3.53
CA VAL A 39 3.47 5.32 -2.10
C VAL A 39 4.84 5.05 -1.48
N GLY A 40 5.45 3.91 -1.81
CA GLY A 40 6.79 3.55 -1.35
C GLY A 40 7.85 4.58 -1.76
N THR A 41 7.91 4.92 -3.05
CA THR A 41 8.84 5.95 -3.56
C THR A 41 8.60 7.31 -2.91
N LEU A 42 7.34 7.73 -2.75
CA LEU A 42 6.99 9.01 -2.12
C LEU A 42 7.49 9.07 -0.66
N ILE A 43 7.26 8.01 0.11
CA ILE A 43 7.74 7.91 1.49
C ILE A 43 9.28 7.86 1.53
N GLY A 44 9.90 7.11 0.62
CA GLY A 44 11.36 6.99 0.51
C GLY A 44 12.05 8.32 0.25
N LYS A 45 11.54 9.10 -0.71
CA LYS A 45 12.06 10.46 -1.00
C LYS A 45 11.86 11.43 0.16
N SER A 46 10.75 11.30 0.88
CA SER A 46 10.36 12.30 1.88
C SER A 46 11.00 12.07 3.25
N ILE A 47 11.24 10.81 3.64
CA ILE A 47 11.87 10.46 4.92
C ILE A 47 13.39 10.28 4.76
N GLY A 48 13.86 9.70 3.64
CA GLY A 48 15.25 9.31 3.46
C GLY A 48 15.58 7.95 4.06
N LYS A 49 16.80 7.75 4.57
CA LYS A 49 17.27 6.46 5.10
C LYS A 49 16.39 5.96 6.25
N GLY A 50 16.06 4.67 6.26
CA GLY A 50 15.20 4.07 7.30
C GLY A 50 13.69 4.23 7.04
N SER A 51 13.32 4.64 5.83
CA SER A 51 11.93 4.86 5.38
C SER A 51 11.16 3.56 5.08
N GLU A 52 11.85 2.44 4.94
CA GLU A 52 11.34 1.14 4.48
C GLU A 52 10.21 0.64 5.37
N LYS A 53 10.42 0.64 6.69
CA LYS A 53 9.41 0.23 7.67
C LYS A 53 8.16 1.11 7.61
N TYR A 54 8.33 2.41 7.35
CA TYR A 54 7.21 3.34 7.28
C TYR A 54 6.40 3.12 6.01
N ALA A 55 7.07 2.88 4.87
CA ALA A 55 6.42 2.47 3.64
C ALA A 55 5.67 1.15 3.80
N PHE A 56 6.30 0.15 4.40
CA PHE A 56 5.69 -1.14 4.69
C PHE A 56 4.40 -0.97 5.49
N PHE A 57 4.45 -0.30 6.65
CA PHE A 57 3.27 -0.15 7.50
C PHE A 57 2.19 0.71 6.84
N SER A 58 2.55 1.77 6.15
CA SER A 58 1.59 2.63 5.44
C SER A 58 0.83 1.83 4.38
N ILE A 59 1.55 1.04 3.59
CA ILE A 59 0.97 0.20 2.53
C ILE A 59 0.11 -0.91 3.09
N PHE A 60 0.61 -1.58 4.12
CA PHE A 60 -0.13 -2.61 4.82
C PHE A 60 -1.46 -2.06 5.34
N THR A 61 -1.41 -0.90 6.01
CA THR A 61 -2.60 -0.28 6.61
C THR A 61 -3.62 0.14 5.57
N TYR A 62 -3.24 0.86 4.51
CA TYR A 62 -4.25 1.30 3.54
C TYR A 62 -4.87 0.12 2.77
N ASN A 63 -4.11 -0.94 2.47
CA ASN A 63 -4.66 -2.13 1.81
C ASN A 63 -5.60 -2.89 2.75
N LEU A 64 -5.29 -2.96 4.05
CA LEU A 64 -6.19 -3.57 5.04
C LEU A 64 -7.50 -2.78 5.17
N ILE A 65 -7.42 -1.44 5.21
CA ILE A 65 -8.60 -0.58 5.17
C ILE A 65 -9.39 -0.83 3.88
N GLY A 66 -8.74 -0.84 2.72
CA GLY A 66 -9.38 -1.14 1.43
C GLY A 66 -10.09 -2.49 1.43
N LEU A 67 -9.46 -3.54 1.95
CA LEU A 67 -10.06 -4.86 2.09
C LEU A 67 -11.32 -4.83 2.96
N ILE A 68 -11.27 -4.15 4.12
CA ILE A 68 -12.43 -3.99 5.00
C ILE A 68 -13.55 -3.23 4.27
N LEU A 69 -13.22 -2.16 3.55
CA LEU A 69 -14.20 -1.39 2.77
C LEU A 69 -14.86 -2.26 1.70
N VAL A 70 -14.10 -3.09 0.98
CA VAL A 70 -14.65 -4.03 -0.02
C VAL A 70 -15.65 -4.98 0.64
N PHE A 71 -15.29 -5.59 1.76
CA PHE A 71 -16.20 -6.50 2.49
C PHE A 71 -17.48 -5.82 2.97
N LEU A 72 -17.39 -4.57 3.42
CA LEU A 72 -18.52 -3.85 4.00
C LEU A 72 -19.43 -3.20 2.95
N PHE A 73 -18.89 -2.74 1.82
CA PHE A 73 -19.62 -1.87 0.89
C PHE A 73 -19.95 -2.54 -0.45
N THR A 74 -19.26 -3.59 -0.86
CA THR A 74 -19.56 -4.29 -2.12
C THR A 74 -20.54 -5.45 -1.92
N SER A 75 -21.34 -5.74 -2.96
CA SER A 75 -22.26 -6.88 -2.94
C SER A 75 -21.50 -8.20 -2.81
N ASP A 76 -20.39 -8.36 -3.56
CA ASP A 76 -19.56 -9.56 -3.53
C ASP A 76 -18.89 -9.76 -2.17
N GLY A 77 -18.41 -8.68 -1.56
CA GLY A 77 -17.85 -8.70 -0.20
C GLY A 77 -18.88 -9.12 0.86
N LYS A 78 -20.10 -8.58 0.79
CA LYS A 78 -21.19 -8.96 1.68
C LYS A 78 -21.60 -10.42 1.49
N LEU A 79 -21.69 -10.88 0.24
CA LEU A 79 -21.98 -12.29 -0.07
C LEU A 79 -20.89 -13.20 0.50
N ALA A 80 -19.61 -12.87 0.30
CA ALA A 80 -18.50 -13.64 0.85
C ALA A 80 -18.57 -13.77 2.39
N LEU A 81 -18.94 -12.69 3.09
CA LEU A 81 -19.15 -12.71 4.54
C LEU A 81 -20.33 -13.59 4.96
N GLN A 82 -21.42 -13.62 4.18
CA GLN A 82 -22.61 -14.42 4.46
C GLN A 82 -22.40 -15.92 4.26
N TYR A 83 -21.62 -16.31 3.25
CA TYR A 83 -21.34 -17.73 2.99
C TYR A 83 -20.53 -18.40 4.11
N GLY A 84 -19.65 -17.64 4.77
CA GLY A 84 -18.89 -18.11 5.93
C GLY A 84 -18.01 -19.35 5.67
N GLY A 85 -17.44 -19.91 6.73
CA GLY A 85 -16.71 -21.18 6.68
C GLY A 85 -15.30 -21.13 6.08
N VAL A 86 -14.80 -22.27 5.62
CA VAL A 86 -13.39 -22.47 5.19
C VAL A 86 -13.01 -21.62 3.98
N ALA A 87 -13.95 -21.39 3.06
CA ALA A 87 -13.71 -20.57 1.87
C ALA A 87 -13.42 -19.11 2.22
N LEU A 88 -14.14 -18.54 3.21
CA LEU A 88 -13.89 -17.18 3.68
C LEU A 88 -12.52 -17.07 4.35
N SER A 89 -12.13 -18.07 5.16
CA SER A 89 -10.80 -18.10 5.77
C SER A 89 -9.68 -18.17 4.72
N ALA A 90 -9.86 -18.97 3.67
CA ALA A 90 -8.90 -19.06 2.56
C ALA A 90 -8.81 -17.74 1.77
N LEU A 91 -9.96 -17.09 1.50
CA LEU A 91 -10.00 -15.78 0.85
C LEU A 91 -9.27 -14.71 1.67
N ILE A 92 -9.55 -14.63 2.98
CA ILE A 92 -8.88 -13.69 3.88
C ILE A 92 -7.38 -13.97 3.93
N GLY A 93 -6.98 -15.25 4.04
CA GLY A 93 -5.58 -15.64 4.03
C GLY A 93 -4.86 -15.21 2.74
N PHE A 94 -5.48 -15.46 1.59
CA PHE A 94 -4.96 -15.02 0.29
C PHE A 94 -4.86 -13.49 0.20
N ALA A 95 -5.91 -12.77 0.60
CA ALA A 95 -5.91 -11.31 0.60
C ALA A 95 -4.80 -10.74 1.50
N LEU A 96 -4.59 -11.31 2.69
CA LEU A 96 -3.51 -10.91 3.59
C LEU A 96 -2.14 -11.16 2.98
N ILE A 97 -1.93 -12.30 2.31
CA ILE A 97 -0.68 -12.59 1.59
C ILE A 97 -0.41 -11.51 0.54
N MET A 98 -1.43 -11.11 -0.23
CA MET A 98 -1.30 -10.04 -1.23
C MET A 98 -0.98 -8.68 -0.58
N VAL A 99 -1.63 -8.33 0.53
CA VAL A 99 -1.33 -7.11 1.32
C VAL A 99 0.14 -7.10 1.77
N PHE A 100 0.66 -8.25 2.23
CA PHE A 100 2.06 -8.41 2.59
C PHE A 100 2.98 -8.20 1.38
N PHE A 101 2.67 -8.81 0.23
CA PHE A 101 3.46 -8.64 -0.99
C PHE A 101 3.54 -7.19 -1.45
N TYR A 102 2.41 -6.47 -1.48
CA TYR A 102 2.40 -5.05 -1.81
C TYR A 102 3.25 -4.22 -0.85
N SER A 103 3.18 -4.54 0.44
CA SER A 103 3.96 -3.86 1.47
C SER A 103 5.47 -4.08 1.28
N ILE A 104 5.89 -5.29 0.88
CA ILE A 104 7.28 -5.59 0.53
C ILE A 104 7.72 -4.79 -0.71
N ILE A 105 6.90 -4.77 -1.76
CA ILE A 105 7.18 -4.04 -3.00
C ILE A 105 7.42 -2.55 -2.72
N GLY A 106 6.50 -1.90 -1.99
CA GLY A 106 6.68 -0.48 -1.70
C GLY A 106 7.78 -0.19 -0.68
N SER A 107 8.06 -1.11 0.25
CA SER A 107 9.25 -1.02 1.11
C SER A 107 10.54 -1.02 0.28
N PHE A 108 10.61 -1.86 -0.76
CA PHE A 108 11.72 -1.85 -1.71
C PHE A 108 11.76 -0.55 -2.53
N GLY A 109 10.60 -0.05 -2.99
CA GLY A 109 10.51 1.25 -3.65
C GLY A 109 11.01 2.41 -2.78
N ALA A 110 10.74 2.37 -1.47
CA ALA A 110 11.25 3.35 -0.51
C ALA A 110 12.77 3.26 -0.31
N PHE A 111 13.30 2.04 -0.20
CA PHE A 111 14.74 1.77 -0.14
C PHE A 111 15.46 2.35 -1.36
N VAL A 112 14.99 2.04 -2.56
CA VAL A 112 15.59 2.54 -3.81
C VAL A 112 15.54 4.07 -3.86
N ALA A 113 14.37 4.66 -3.61
CA ALA A 113 14.18 6.11 -3.69
C ALA A 113 15.00 6.89 -2.65
N SER A 114 15.13 6.36 -1.43
CA SER A 114 15.91 7.01 -0.37
C SER A 114 17.41 7.00 -0.66
N ASN A 115 17.95 5.91 -1.22
CA ASN A 115 19.37 5.83 -1.59
C ASN A 115 19.69 6.73 -2.80
N LEU A 116 18.82 6.76 -3.82
CA LEU A 116 18.97 7.68 -4.96
C LEU A 116 18.93 9.16 -4.51
N SER A 117 18.03 9.52 -3.59
CA SER A 117 17.95 10.88 -3.08
C SER A 117 19.16 11.29 -2.23
N SER A 118 19.78 10.36 -1.51
CA SER A 118 21.00 10.60 -0.73
C SER A 118 22.19 10.89 -1.65
N ASN A 119 22.36 10.08 -2.70
CA ASN A 119 23.46 10.27 -3.66
C ASN A 119 23.38 11.62 -4.38
N GLN A 120 22.17 12.08 -4.72
CA GLN A 120 21.98 13.41 -5.32
C GLN A 120 22.28 14.58 -4.37
N GLN A 121 22.17 14.38 -3.06
CA GLN A 121 22.57 15.40 -2.07
C GLN A 121 24.09 15.42 -1.86
N ASP A 122 24.76 14.28 -1.96
CA ASP A 122 26.22 14.17 -1.81
C ASP A 122 26.99 14.64 -3.07
N GLU A 123 26.41 14.53 -4.27
CA GLU A 123 26.99 15.05 -5.53
C GLU A 123 26.77 16.57 -5.74
N GLY A 124 26.01 17.23 -4.85
CA GLY A 124 25.72 18.68 -4.91
C GLY A 124 26.63 19.55 -4.04
N LEU A 125 27.70 18.99 -3.47
CA LEU A 125 28.75 19.66 -2.68
C LEU A 125 30.09 19.61 -3.41
#